data_AF-A0A0D7WHU9-F1
#
_entry.id   AF-A0A0D7WHU9-F1
#
_cell.length_a   1.000
_cell.length_b   1.000
_cell.length_c   1.000
_cell.angle_alpha   90.00
_cell.angle_beta   90.00
_cell.angle_gamma   90.00
#
_symmetry.space_group_name_H-M   'P 1'
#
loop_
_entity.id
_entity.type
_entity.pdbx_description
1 polymer ?
#
loop_
_entity_poly.entity_id
_entity_poly.type
_entity_poly.pdbx_seq_one_letter_code
_entity_poly.pdbx_strand_id
1 'polypeptide(L)'
;MVNSMQIAKYERKLNFPKTEVKAANLPEKKDVWVFFLAGQSNMAGRGFIEPNDTIPNSRILTINKSNTIVLAKEPLHFYEPKMAGLDCGVSFARTLLKEIPEHVSILLIPTAVGGSSISKWINDEEHRTVKLFTNFKANMDFAKTYGTVKGVLWHQGESDANKNGIKNYDKNLNRLFKSFRKAAGNKNLPIILGELGGFRTDSETWKAMNMIIHNYAEKHKYTEAVSTEDLTDRGDNLHFNSISERKLGERFAKTFLNMQPK
;
A
#
# COMPACT_ATOMS: atom_id res chain seq x y z
N MET A 1 -21.60 -28.42 -16.72
CA MET A 1 -20.25 -27.88 -17.01
C MET A 1 -20.08 -26.56 -16.26
N VAL A 2 -19.21 -26.51 -15.26
CA VAL A 2 -18.91 -25.25 -14.57
C VAL A 2 -18.08 -24.40 -15.52
N ASN A 3 -18.53 -23.19 -15.82
CA ASN A 3 -17.90 -22.26 -16.76
C ASN A 3 -16.45 -21.96 -16.32
N SER A 4 -15.48 -21.95 -17.24
CA SER A 4 -14.05 -21.71 -16.95
C SER A 4 -13.81 -20.39 -16.20
N MET A 5 -14.64 -19.35 -16.45
CA MET A 5 -14.61 -18.10 -15.68
C MET A 5 -15.02 -18.27 -14.21
N GLN A 6 -15.92 -19.21 -13.93
CA GLN A 6 -16.38 -19.51 -12.57
C GLN A 6 -15.33 -20.32 -11.79
N ILE A 7 -14.57 -21.19 -12.48
CA ILE A 7 -13.42 -21.92 -11.93
C ILE A 7 -12.29 -20.95 -11.58
N ALA A 8 -11.87 -20.09 -12.52
CA ALA A 8 -10.80 -19.11 -12.27
C ALA A 8 -11.15 -18.13 -11.13
N LYS A 9 -12.43 -17.79 -10.97
CA LYS A 9 -12.91 -16.96 -9.85
C LYS A 9 -12.92 -17.71 -8.51
N TYR A 10 -13.21 -19.00 -8.52
CA TYR A 10 -13.18 -19.86 -7.34
C TYR A 10 -11.73 -20.08 -6.86
N GLU A 11 -10.82 -20.36 -7.78
CA GLU A 11 -9.39 -20.54 -7.50
C GLU A 11 -8.78 -19.28 -6.88
N ARG A 12 -9.08 -18.09 -7.43
CA ARG A 12 -8.54 -16.82 -6.91
C ARG A 12 -8.84 -16.57 -5.43
N LYS A 13 -10.01 -17.00 -4.95
CA LYS A 13 -10.46 -16.78 -3.57
C LYS A 13 -10.25 -17.98 -2.65
N LEU A 14 -9.57 -19.02 -3.14
CA LEU A 14 -9.39 -20.28 -2.44
C LEU A 14 -8.88 -20.10 -1.00
N ASN A 15 -7.88 -19.23 -0.83
CA ASN A 15 -7.22 -19.01 0.45
C ASN A 15 -7.75 -17.78 1.20
N PHE A 16 -8.84 -17.14 0.75
CA PHE A 16 -9.34 -15.96 1.46
C PHE A 16 -9.85 -16.34 2.85
N PRO A 17 -9.47 -15.60 3.91
CA PRO A 17 -9.97 -15.88 5.25
C PRO A 17 -11.50 -15.80 5.29
N LYS A 18 -12.13 -16.82 5.87
CA LYS A 18 -13.59 -16.87 6.06
C LYS A 18 -14.06 -16.07 7.28
N THR A 19 -13.16 -15.87 8.23
CA THR A 19 -13.42 -15.17 9.49
C THR A 19 -12.30 -14.19 9.78
N GLU A 20 -12.67 -13.07 10.40
CA GLU A 20 -11.73 -12.13 10.98
C GLU A 20 -11.26 -12.65 12.34
N VAL A 21 -10.02 -12.34 12.72
CA VAL A 21 -9.47 -12.69 14.02
C VAL A 21 -9.22 -11.39 14.77
N LYS A 22 -9.94 -11.17 15.86
CA LYS A 22 -9.70 -10.00 16.73
C LYS A 22 -8.43 -10.23 17.54
N ALA A 23 -7.69 -9.16 17.81
CA ALA A 23 -6.63 -9.22 18.80
C ALA A 23 -7.24 -9.49 20.18
N ALA A 24 -6.64 -10.38 20.97
CA ALA A 24 -7.13 -10.71 22.32
C ALA A 24 -7.09 -9.49 23.25
N ASN A 25 -6.01 -8.70 23.14
CA ASN A 25 -5.86 -7.39 23.77
C ASN A 25 -5.26 -6.43 22.75
N LEU A 26 -5.71 -5.18 22.75
CA LEU A 26 -5.07 -4.14 21.95
C LEU A 26 -3.82 -3.63 22.68
N PRO A 27 -2.70 -3.45 21.97
CA PRO A 27 -1.50 -2.82 22.54
C PRO A 27 -1.78 -1.38 22.97
N GLU A 28 -1.02 -0.88 23.94
CA GLU A 28 -1.10 0.52 24.33
C GLU A 28 -0.69 1.43 23.18
N LYS A 29 -1.31 2.59 23.07
CA LYS A 29 -1.08 3.55 21.97
C LYS A 29 0.40 3.89 21.73
N LYS A 30 1.19 4.01 22.81
CA LYS A 30 2.62 4.35 22.72
C LYS A 30 3.45 3.24 22.05
N ASP A 31 2.94 2.02 22.07
CA ASP A 31 3.61 0.81 21.56
C ASP A 31 3.07 0.41 20.17
N VAL A 32 2.39 1.32 19.46
CA VAL A 32 1.84 1.07 18.12
C VAL A 32 2.43 2.02 17.09
N TRP A 33 3.03 1.43 16.06
CA TRP A 33 3.50 2.14 14.86
C TRP A 33 2.49 1.98 13.73
N VAL A 34 2.01 3.09 13.19
CA VAL A 34 0.96 3.11 12.16
C VAL A 34 1.58 3.41 10.79
N PHE A 35 1.20 2.61 9.80
CA PHE A 35 1.60 2.81 8.39
C PHE A 35 0.38 2.83 7.48
N PHE A 36 0.33 3.83 6.61
CA PHE A 36 -0.73 3.95 5.60
C PHE A 36 -0.30 3.27 4.31
N LEU A 37 -1.21 2.48 3.74
CA LEU A 37 -1.08 1.84 2.44
C LEU A 37 -1.97 2.62 1.47
N ALA A 38 -1.39 3.50 0.66
CA ALA A 38 -2.11 4.42 -0.21
C ALA A 38 -1.67 4.32 -1.67
N GLY A 39 -2.57 4.59 -2.60
CA GLY A 39 -2.30 4.52 -4.04
C GLY A 39 -3.40 3.78 -4.81
N GLN A 40 -3.01 2.93 -5.76
CA GLN A 40 -3.96 2.22 -6.64
C GLN A 40 -3.85 0.70 -6.54
N SER A 41 -4.09 -0.03 -7.64
CA SER A 41 -4.32 -1.47 -7.62
C SER A 41 -3.14 -2.30 -7.12
N ASN A 42 -1.90 -1.89 -7.41
CA ASN A 42 -0.70 -2.57 -6.92
C ASN A 42 -0.45 -2.32 -5.41
N MET A 43 -0.81 -1.15 -4.86
CA MET A 43 -0.88 -1.01 -3.38
C MET A 43 -2.05 -1.81 -2.79
N ALA A 44 -3.19 -1.84 -3.48
CA ALA A 44 -4.39 -2.53 -3.02
C ALA A 44 -4.32 -4.06 -3.19
N GLY A 45 -3.27 -4.57 -3.83
CA GLY A 45 -3.02 -5.98 -4.04
C GLY A 45 -3.87 -6.66 -5.09
N ARG A 46 -3.22 -7.33 -6.04
CA ARG A 46 -3.87 -8.15 -7.08
C ARG A 46 -3.22 -9.52 -7.24
N GLY A 47 -2.20 -9.81 -6.44
CA GLY A 47 -1.52 -11.09 -6.40
C GLY A 47 -2.43 -12.21 -5.91
N PHE A 48 -2.06 -13.44 -6.23
CA PHE A 48 -2.72 -14.63 -5.69
C PHE A 48 -2.36 -14.79 -4.21
N ILE A 49 -3.35 -15.07 -3.36
CA ILE A 49 -3.11 -15.27 -1.93
C ILE A 49 -2.78 -16.74 -1.71
N GLU A 50 -1.62 -17.03 -1.13
CA GLU A 50 -1.21 -18.35 -0.70
C GLU A 50 -1.55 -18.57 0.78
N PRO A 51 -1.60 -19.81 1.28
CA PRO A 51 -1.96 -20.08 2.67
C PRO A 51 -1.11 -19.30 3.69
N ASN A 52 0.20 -19.16 3.45
CA ASN A 52 1.13 -18.46 4.34
C ASN A 52 0.83 -16.95 4.51
N ASP A 53 0.13 -16.34 3.56
CA ASP A 53 -0.23 -14.92 3.62
C ASP A 53 -1.43 -14.66 4.56
N THR A 54 -2.11 -15.72 4.97
CA THR A 54 -3.28 -15.66 5.85
C THR A 54 -3.00 -16.11 7.27
N ILE A 55 -1.74 -16.45 7.57
CA ILE A 55 -1.30 -16.77 8.94
C ILE A 55 -1.12 -15.45 9.70
N PRO A 56 -1.97 -15.15 10.70
CA PRO A 56 -1.88 -13.89 11.43
C PRO A 56 -0.65 -13.86 12.34
N ASN A 57 -0.15 -12.67 12.62
CA ASN A 57 0.82 -12.41 13.69
C ASN A 57 0.15 -11.50 14.73
N SER A 58 0.33 -11.79 16.03
CA SER A 58 -0.32 -11.05 17.11
C SER A 58 0.09 -9.57 17.19
N ARG A 59 1.24 -9.19 16.62
CA ARG A 59 1.77 -7.81 16.57
C ARG A 59 1.51 -7.11 15.24
N ILE A 60 0.79 -7.73 14.30
CA ILE A 60 0.42 -7.09 13.02
C ILE A 60 -1.09 -6.93 12.98
N LEU A 61 -1.51 -5.68 13.04
CA LEU A 61 -2.90 -5.26 13.09
C LEU A 61 -3.29 -4.57 11.79
N THR A 62 -4.57 -4.62 11.46
CA THR A 62 -5.19 -3.83 10.40
C THR A 62 -6.60 -3.42 10.81
N ILE A 63 -7.28 -2.65 9.98
CA ILE A 63 -8.71 -2.34 10.15
C ILE A 63 -9.56 -3.13 9.16
N ASN A 64 -10.76 -3.51 9.58
CA ASN A 64 -11.78 -4.07 8.68
C ASN A 64 -12.69 -2.97 8.11
N LYS A 65 -13.67 -3.37 7.28
CA LYS A 65 -14.66 -2.47 6.65
C LYS A 65 -15.50 -1.65 7.64
N SER A 66 -15.59 -2.10 8.89
CA SER A 66 -16.33 -1.45 9.97
C SER A 66 -15.43 -0.62 10.89
N ASN A 67 -14.20 -0.31 10.45
CA ASN A 67 -13.18 0.41 11.24
C ASN A 67 -12.87 -0.25 12.59
N THR A 68 -12.95 -1.59 12.66
CA THR A 68 -12.54 -2.35 13.84
C THR A 68 -11.14 -2.90 13.64
N ILE A 69 -10.29 -2.81 14.68
CA ILE A 69 -8.95 -3.39 14.65
C ILE A 69 -9.03 -4.91 14.75
N VAL A 70 -8.35 -5.57 13.81
CA VAL A 70 -8.24 -7.04 13.70
C VAL A 70 -6.79 -7.42 13.41
N LEU A 71 -6.44 -8.69 13.59
CA LEU A 71 -5.15 -9.21 13.15
C LEU A 71 -5.08 -9.19 11.62
N ALA A 72 -3.96 -8.69 11.09
CA ALA A 72 -3.76 -8.56 9.65
C ALA A 72 -3.61 -9.94 8.99
N LYS A 73 -4.37 -10.13 7.91
CA LYS A 73 -4.30 -11.27 6.99
C LYS A 73 -4.65 -10.75 5.60
N GLU A 74 -4.02 -11.30 4.58
CA GLU A 74 -4.39 -10.96 3.20
C GLU A 74 -5.80 -11.47 2.86
N PRO A 75 -6.59 -10.73 2.06
CA PRO A 75 -6.31 -9.39 1.53
C PRO A 75 -6.55 -8.29 2.59
N LEU A 76 -5.68 -7.29 2.69
CA LEU A 76 -5.91 -6.14 3.58
C LEU A 76 -6.93 -5.15 3.02
N HIS A 77 -6.88 -4.90 1.71
CA HIS A 77 -7.73 -3.90 1.06
C HIS A 77 -9.13 -4.43 0.76
N PHE A 78 -10.13 -3.61 1.11
CA PHE A 78 -11.53 -4.05 1.13
C PHE A 78 -12.50 -3.21 0.28
N TYR A 79 -12.03 -2.12 -0.33
CA TYR A 79 -12.85 -1.25 -1.21
C TYR A 79 -13.25 -1.92 -2.52
N GLU A 80 -12.48 -2.91 -2.98
CA GLU A 80 -12.71 -3.62 -4.25
C GLU A 80 -12.79 -5.15 -4.04
N PRO A 81 -13.79 -5.68 -3.31
CA PRO A 81 -13.80 -7.08 -2.85
C PRO A 81 -13.87 -8.12 -3.98
N LYS A 82 -14.24 -7.72 -5.20
CA LYS A 82 -14.21 -8.58 -6.40
C LYS A 82 -12.80 -8.67 -7.02
N MET A 83 -11.94 -7.70 -6.72
CA MET A 83 -10.59 -7.57 -7.27
C MET A 83 -9.51 -7.59 -6.18
N ALA A 84 -9.86 -7.82 -4.92
CA ALA A 84 -8.90 -7.96 -3.83
C ALA A 84 -7.93 -9.14 -4.09
N GLY A 85 -6.73 -9.04 -3.57
CA GLY A 85 -5.68 -10.04 -3.66
C GLY A 85 -4.59 -9.73 -2.66
N LEU A 86 -3.48 -10.43 -2.79
CA LEU A 86 -2.28 -10.18 -2.00
C LEU A 86 -1.74 -8.78 -2.31
N ASP A 87 -1.53 -7.97 -1.28
CA ASP A 87 -0.74 -6.73 -1.33
C ASP A 87 0.63 -6.87 -0.63
N CYS A 88 1.34 -5.75 -0.49
CA CYS A 88 2.68 -5.71 0.12
C CYS A 88 2.68 -5.42 1.64
N GLY A 89 1.53 -5.20 2.26
CA GLY A 89 1.39 -4.72 3.63
C GLY A 89 1.81 -5.74 4.68
N VAL A 90 1.35 -6.99 4.57
CA VAL A 90 1.70 -8.03 5.56
C VAL A 90 3.19 -8.38 5.49
N SER A 91 3.79 -8.47 4.29
CA SER A 91 5.23 -8.72 4.15
C SER A 91 6.07 -7.53 4.64
N PHE A 92 5.63 -6.29 4.38
CA PHE A 92 6.21 -5.09 4.97
C PHE A 92 6.26 -5.19 6.50
N ALA A 93 5.12 -5.44 7.14
CA ALA A 93 5.04 -5.49 8.59
C ALA A 93 5.85 -6.66 9.18
N ARG A 94 5.79 -7.85 8.57
CA ARG A 94 6.60 -9.01 8.99
C ARG A 94 8.10 -8.74 8.91
N THR A 95 8.53 -7.99 7.90
CA THR A 95 9.94 -7.62 7.74
C THR A 95 10.35 -6.59 8.79
N LEU A 96 9.53 -5.55 8.98
CA LEU A 96 9.82 -4.50 9.94
C LEU A 96 9.83 -5.02 11.39
N LEU A 97 8.95 -5.96 11.75
CA LEU A 97 8.90 -6.56 13.09
C LEU A 97 10.19 -7.27 13.52
N LYS A 98 11.09 -7.62 12.58
CA LYS A 98 12.38 -8.24 12.89
C LYS A 98 13.40 -7.24 13.43
N GLU A 99 13.19 -5.95 13.15
CA GLU A 99 14.18 -4.89 13.35
C GLU A 99 13.69 -3.81 14.34
N ILE A 100 12.49 -3.95 14.90
CA ILE A 100 11.91 -3.00 15.87
C ILE A 100 11.70 -3.68 17.23
N PRO A 101 11.60 -2.92 18.34
CA PRO A 101 11.47 -3.49 19.68
C PRO A 101 10.29 -4.46 19.81
N GLU A 102 10.47 -5.54 20.58
CA GLU A 102 9.51 -6.64 20.64
C GLU A 102 8.13 -6.26 21.19
N HIS A 103 8.03 -5.18 21.97
CA HIS A 103 6.78 -4.67 22.51
C HIS A 103 5.97 -3.86 21.48
N VAL A 104 6.60 -3.43 20.37
CA VAL A 104 5.94 -2.61 19.36
C VAL A 104 5.09 -3.48 18.43
N SER A 105 3.85 -3.06 18.24
CA SER A 105 2.95 -3.60 17.22
C SER A 105 2.85 -2.66 16.01
N ILE A 106 2.57 -3.23 14.84
CA ILE A 106 2.36 -2.49 13.60
C ILE A 106 0.87 -2.47 13.28
N LEU A 107 0.31 -1.28 13.04
CA LEU A 107 -1.05 -1.11 12.53
C LEU A 107 -1.00 -0.63 11.06
N LEU A 108 -1.49 -1.47 10.16
CA LEU A 108 -1.60 -1.18 8.73
C LEU A 108 -2.97 -0.55 8.44
N ILE A 109 -2.98 0.55 7.69
CA ILE A 109 -4.20 1.26 7.33
C ILE A 109 -4.38 1.24 5.80
N PRO A 110 -5.20 0.31 5.26
CA PRO A 110 -5.45 0.19 3.83
C PRO A 110 -6.35 1.32 3.34
N THR A 111 -5.85 2.13 2.40
CA THR A 111 -6.58 3.26 1.81
C THR A 111 -6.51 3.30 0.29
N ALA A 112 -5.74 2.41 -0.34
CA ALA A 112 -5.59 2.39 -1.80
C ALA A 112 -6.87 1.97 -2.53
N VAL A 113 -7.09 2.56 -3.70
CA VAL A 113 -8.25 2.28 -4.56
C VAL A 113 -7.82 2.15 -6.01
N GLY A 114 -8.07 1.00 -6.63
CA GLY A 114 -7.60 0.62 -7.95
C GLY A 114 -8.05 1.54 -9.09
N GLY A 115 -7.11 1.90 -9.96
CA GLY A 115 -7.32 2.78 -11.12
C GLY A 115 -7.55 4.25 -10.77
N SER A 116 -7.20 4.67 -9.55
CA SER A 116 -7.21 6.09 -9.18
C SER A 116 -5.96 6.79 -9.73
N SER A 117 -6.15 7.90 -10.46
CA SER A 117 -5.05 8.81 -10.81
C SER A 117 -4.71 9.72 -9.64
N ILE A 118 -3.50 10.28 -9.63
CA ILE A 118 -3.05 11.20 -8.58
C ILE A 118 -3.93 12.46 -8.48
N SER A 119 -4.52 12.91 -9.60
CA SER A 119 -5.45 14.04 -9.61
C SER A 119 -6.70 13.77 -8.79
N LYS A 120 -7.23 12.53 -8.82
CA LYS A 120 -8.40 12.12 -8.03
C LYS A 120 -8.13 12.20 -6.53
N TRP A 121 -6.91 11.84 -6.12
CA TRP A 121 -6.44 11.98 -4.75
C TRP A 121 -6.32 13.45 -4.34
N ILE A 122 -5.75 14.30 -5.17
CA ILE A 122 -5.57 15.74 -4.85
C ILE A 122 -6.90 16.48 -4.78
N ASN A 123 -7.81 16.19 -5.71
CA ASN A 123 -9.10 16.87 -5.84
C ASN A 123 -10.18 16.28 -4.93
N ASP A 124 -9.87 15.23 -4.15
CA ASP A 124 -10.82 14.49 -3.34
C ASP A 124 -12.05 14.01 -4.13
N GLU A 125 -11.78 13.48 -5.33
CA GLU A 125 -12.81 12.93 -6.20
C GLU A 125 -13.35 11.62 -5.62
N GLU A 126 -14.63 11.35 -5.91
CA GLU A 126 -15.18 10.02 -5.66
C GLU A 126 -14.67 9.07 -6.76
N HIS A 127 -14.13 7.93 -6.34
CA HIS A 127 -13.68 6.87 -7.23
C HIS A 127 -14.05 5.52 -6.63
N ARG A 128 -14.85 4.73 -7.35
CA ARG A 128 -15.39 3.44 -6.86
C ARG A 128 -16.05 3.58 -5.48
N THR A 129 -16.95 4.56 -5.34
CA THR A 129 -17.69 4.88 -4.11
C THR A 129 -16.83 5.32 -2.93
N VAL A 130 -15.58 5.70 -3.16
CA VAL A 130 -14.66 6.21 -2.12
C VAL A 130 -14.24 7.63 -2.48
N LYS A 131 -14.50 8.58 -1.58
CA LYS A 131 -13.89 9.92 -1.62
C LYS A 131 -12.45 9.81 -1.16
N LEU A 132 -11.49 9.84 -2.08
CA LEU A 132 -10.13 9.32 -1.83
C LEU A 132 -9.42 10.02 -0.66
N PHE A 133 -9.35 11.35 -0.67
CA PHE A 133 -8.59 12.08 0.35
C PHE A 133 -9.38 12.25 1.65
N THR A 134 -10.70 12.39 1.58
CA THR A 134 -11.56 12.38 2.77
C THR A 134 -11.49 11.02 3.48
N ASN A 135 -11.51 9.90 2.74
CA ASN A 135 -11.30 8.57 3.29
C ASN A 135 -9.92 8.43 3.95
N PHE A 136 -8.85 8.90 3.28
CA PHE A 136 -7.50 8.90 3.85
C PHE A 136 -7.43 9.70 5.16
N LYS A 137 -7.99 10.91 5.20
CA LYS A 137 -8.00 11.76 6.41
C LYS A 137 -8.80 11.13 7.55
N ALA A 138 -9.99 10.60 7.28
CA ALA A 138 -10.81 9.95 8.31
C ALA A 138 -10.07 8.76 8.94
N ASN A 139 -9.37 7.96 8.12
CA ASN A 139 -8.52 6.87 8.59
C ASN A 139 -7.28 7.39 9.34
N MET A 140 -6.69 8.52 8.93
CA MET A 140 -5.60 9.20 9.63
C MET A 140 -6.01 9.61 11.05
N ASP A 141 -7.17 10.24 11.18
CA ASP A 141 -7.70 10.67 12.49
C ASP A 141 -8.02 9.47 13.37
N PHE A 142 -8.64 8.42 12.81
CA PHE A 142 -8.88 7.15 13.49
C PHE A 142 -7.56 6.53 14.00
N ALA A 143 -6.58 6.34 13.12
CA ALA A 143 -5.37 5.59 13.45
C ALA A 143 -4.49 6.31 14.50
N LYS A 144 -4.53 7.65 14.54
CA LYS A 144 -3.89 8.46 15.58
C LYS A 144 -4.46 8.23 16.99
N THR A 145 -5.65 7.65 17.12
CA THR A 145 -6.18 7.27 18.44
C THR A 145 -5.54 5.98 18.97
N TYR A 146 -4.98 5.15 18.07
CA TYR A 146 -4.40 3.84 18.40
C TYR A 146 -2.88 3.77 18.32
N GLY A 147 -2.21 4.70 17.63
CA GLY A 147 -0.76 4.66 17.53
C GLY A 147 -0.12 5.93 16.96
N THR A 148 1.18 5.86 16.76
CA THR A 148 1.97 6.93 16.13
C THR A 148 2.14 6.65 14.64
N VAL A 149 1.74 7.60 13.80
CA VAL A 149 1.92 7.51 12.34
C VAL A 149 3.40 7.64 11.98
N LYS A 150 3.97 6.54 11.48
CA LYS A 150 5.40 6.43 11.15
C LYS A 150 5.69 6.63 9.67
N GLY A 151 4.74 6.36 8.79
CA GLY A 151 4.94 6.62 7.37
C GLY A 151 3.74 6.31 6.48
N VAL A 152 3.86 6.70 5.22
CA VAL A 152 2.94 6.34 4.14
C VAL A 152 3.72 5.56 3.10
N LEU A 153 3.24 4.36 2.77
CA LEU A 153 3.66 3.63 1.58
C LEU A 153 2.74 4.06 0.44
N TRP A 154 3.32 4.62 -0.62
CA TRP A 154 2.60 5.13 -1.77
C TRP A 154 2.96 4.30 -3.01
N HIS A 155 1.99 3.63 -3.62
CA HIS A 155 2.22 2.94 -4.89
C HIS A 155 1.13 3.25 -5.90
N GLN A 156 1.48 4.15 -6.82
CA GLN A 156 0.58 4.68 -7.84
C GLN A 156 1.39 5.28 -8.99
N GLY A 157 0.77 5.35 -10.16
CA GLY A 157 1.27 6.11 -11.30
C GLY A 157 0.85 5.49 -12.62
N GLU A 158 0.39 4.24 -12.62
CA GLU A 158 -0.02 3.52 -13.84
C GLU A 158 -1.18 4.25 -14.56
N SER A 159 -2.12 4.84 -13.81
CA SER A 159 -3.20 5.65 -14.40
C SER A 159 -2.72 7.02 -14.94
N ASP A 160 -1.54 7.47 -14.55
CA ASP A 160 -0.92 8.73 -14.97
C ASP A 160 0.24 8.53 -15.97
N ALA A 161 0.60 7.28 -16.29
CA ALA A 161 1.64 6.90 -17.25
C ALA A 161 1.17 7.13 -18.70
N ASN A 162 0.82 8.37 -19.01
CA ASN A 162 0.37 8.88 -20.30
C ASN A 162 0.94 10.28 -20.55
N LYS A 163 0.76 10.81 -21.78
CA LYS A 163 1.35 12.09 -22.23
C LYS A 163 1.07 13.28 -21.30
N ASN A 164 -0.11 13.32 -20.66
CA ASN A 164 -0.51 14.44 -19.80
C ASN A 164 -0.15 14.19 -18.32
N GLY A 165 -0.28 12.95 -17.84
CA GLY A 165 0.01 12.59 -16.46
C GLY A 165 1.48 12.79 -16.12
N ILE A 166 2.40 12.27 -16.95
CA ILE A 166 3.86 12.40 -16.78
C ILE A 166 4.29 13.86 -16.60
N LYS A 167 3.77 14.77 -17.43
CA LYS A 167 4.13 16.21 -17.37
C LYS A 167 3.81 16.86 -16.03
N ASN A 168 2.79 16.37 -15.32
CA ASN A 168 2.29 16.98 -14.10
C ASN A 168 2.58 16.15 -12.85
N TYR A 169 3.13 14.95 -12.99
CA TYR A 169 3.21 13.98 -11.90
C TYR A 169 4.07 14.47 -10.74
N ASP A 170 5.26 14.99 -11.01
CA ASP A 170 6.17 15.58 -10.00
C ASP A 170 5.48 16.68 -9.15
N LYS A 171 4.84 17.64 -9.82
CA LYS A 171 4.08 18.71 -9.15
C LYS A 171 2.91 18.15 -8.33
N ASN A 172 2.26 17.12 -8.83
CA ASN A 172 1.13 16.48 -8.17
C ASN A 172 1.58 15.67 -6.94
N LEU A 173 2.70 14.95 -7.00
CA LEU A 173 3.33 14.30 -5.85
C LEU A 173 3.62 15.33 -4.75
N ASN A 174 4.23 16.46 -5.11
CA ASN A 174 4.49 17.53 -4.15
C ASN A 174 3.23 18.05 -3.45
N ARG A 175 2.14 18.25 -4.20
CA ARG A 175 0.86 18.68 -3.63
C ARG A 175 0.27 17.63 -2.71
N LEU A 176 0.22 16.37 -3.16
CA LEU A 176 -0.39 15.28 -2.40
C LEU A 176 0.40 14.97 -1.12
N PHE A 177 1.72 14.92 -1.19
CA PHE A 177 2.56 14.56 -0.05
C PHE A 177 2.60 15.67 1.01
N LYS A 178 2.51 16.93 0.61
CA LYS A 178 2.23 18.04 1.54
C LYS A 178 0.91 17.84 2.27
N SER A 179 -0.13 17.39 1.56
CA SER A 179 -1.44 17.09 2.15
C SER A 179 -1.39 15.89 3.10
N PHE A 180 -0.65 14.81 2.77
CA PHE A 180 -0.42 13.67 3.66
C PHE A 180 0.31 14.08 4.94
N ARG A 181 1.43 14.81 4.82
CA ARG A 181 2.20 15.33 5.96
C ARG A 181 1.36 16.25 6.84
N LYS A 182 0.53 17.11 6.23
CA LYS A 182 -0.43 17.96 6.96
C LYS A 182 -1.48 17.14 7.71
N ALA A 183 -2.10 16.15 7.07
CA ALA A 183 -3.09 15.28 7.71
C ALA A 183 -2.46 14.48 8.87
N ALA A 184 -1.22 14.02 8.71
CA ALA A 184 -0.47 13.36 9.78
C ALA A 184 -0.04 14.32 10.90
N GLY A 185 0.00 15.64 10.66
CA GLY A 185 0.56 16.60 11.61
C GLY A 185 2.08 16.49 11.75
N ASN A 186 2.75 15.84 10.78
CA ASN A 186 4.19 15.61 10.79
C ASN A 186 4.78 16.06 9.44
N LYS A 187 5.48 17.20 9.44
CA LYS A 187 6.13 17.77 8.25
C LYS A 187 7.28 16.89 7.73
N ASN A 188 7.83 16.03 8.57
CA ASN A 188 8.95 15.15 8.27
C ASN A 188 8.50 13.70 8.13
N LEU A 189 7.20 13.45 7.95
CA LEU A 189 6.68 12.09 7.80
C LEU A 189 7.37 11.40 6.62
N PRO A 190 8.01 10.23 6.84
CA PRO A 190 8.50 9.36 5.78
C PRO A 190 7.37 8.99 4.81
N ILE A 191 7.60 9.23 3.52
CA ILE A 191 6.73 8.77 2.45
C ILE A 191 7.60 7.98 1.48
N ILE A 192 7.29 6.71 1.29
CA ILE A 192 8.09 5.82 0.45
C ILE A 192 7.26 5.47 -0.78
N LEU A 193 7.78 5.74 -1.98
CA LEU A 193 7.12 5.42 -3.23
C LEU A 193 7.61 4.07 -3.77
N GLY A 194 6.73 3.30 -4.41
CA GLY A 194 7.13 2.21 -5.29
C GLY A 194 7.18 2.66 -6.74
N GLU A 195 8.22 2.26 -7.47
CA GLU A 195 8.25 2.37 -8.94
C GLU A 195 7.16 1.49 -9.57
N LEU A 196 6.63 1.91 -10.71
CA LEU A 196 5.76 1.06 -11.52
C LEU A 196 6.51 -0.18 -12.00
N GLY A 197 5.80 -1.30 -12.16
CA GLY A 197 6.42 -2.59 -12.48
C GLY A 197 7.36 -2.55 -13.69
N GLY A 198 8.61 -2.95 -13.47
CA GLY A 198 9.67 -2.97 -14.48
C GLY A 198 9.41 -3.94 -15.64
N PHE A 199 8.49 -4.89 -15.47
CA PHE A 199 8.07 -5.83 -16.51
C PHE A 199 7.45 -5.18 -17.76
N ARG A 200 6.97 -3.92 -17.68
CA ARG A 200 6.40 -3.20 -18.83
C ARG A 200 7.46 -2.43 -19.63
N THR A 201 8.42 -3.17 -20.18
CA THR A 201 9.64 -2.63 -20.80
C THR A 201 9.42 -1.93 -22.15
N ASP A 202 8.29 -2.18 -22.81
CA ASP A 202 7.92 -1.63 -24.12
C ASP A 202 7.24 -0.25 -24.04
N SER A 203 7.01 0.28 -22.83
CA SER A 203 6.26 1.50 -22.61
C SER A 203 7.15 2.66 -22.18
N GLU A 204 7.39 3.60 -23.11
CA GLU A 204 8.14 4.83 -22.84
C GLU A 204 7.48 5.71 -21.78
N THR A 205 6.16 5.70 -21.68
CA THR A 205 5.44 6.43 -20.64
C THR A 205 5.63 5.81 -19.26
N TRP A 206 5.80 4.49 -19.17
CA TRP A 206 6.09 3.78 -17.92
C TRP A 206 7.50 4.08 -17.43
N LYS A 207 8.49 4.00 -18.33
CA LYS A 207 9.88 4.37 -18.05
C LYS A 207 9.98 5.82 -17.57
N ALA A 208 9.34 6.75 -18.29
CA ALA A 208 9.31 8.15 -17.90
C ALA A 208 8.63 8.38 -16.54
N MET A 209 7.59 7.61 -16.20
CA MET A 209 6.97 7.67 -14.88
C MET A 209 7.93 7.21 -13.77
N ASN A 210 8.63 6.10 -13.96
CA ASN A 210 9.63 5.62 -13.00
C ASN A 210 10.78 6.62 -12.83
N MET A 211 11.27 7.22 -13.91
CA MET A 211 12.26 8.30 -13.84
C MET A 211 11.75 9.49 -13.02
N ILE A 212 10.48 9.87 -13.13
CA ILE A 212 9.90 10.94 -12.31
C ILE A 212 9.82 10.53 -10.84
N ILE A 213 9.36 9.32 -10.55
CA ILE A 213 9.27 8.80 -9.17
C ILE A 213 10.64 8.83 -8.50
N HIS A 214 11.67 8.32 -9.19
CA HIS A 214 13.03 8.29 -8.70
C HIS A 214 13.59 9.70 -8.46
N ASN A 215 13.54 10.57 -9.48
CA ASN A 215 14.01 11.95 -9.40
C ASN A 215 13.27 12.76 -8.33
N TYR A 216 11.98 12.49 -8.11
CA TYR A 216 11.20 13.15 -7.07
C TYR A 216 11.72 12.77 -5.69
N ALA A 217 11.96 11.48 -5.43
CA ALA A 217 12.49 11.00 -4.16
C ALA A 217 13.86 11.62 -3.83
N GLU A 218 14.80 11.61 -4.79
CA GLU A 218 16.14 12.19 -4.60
C GLU A 218 16.11 13.68 -4.20
N LYS A 219 15.16 14.44 -4.74
CA LYS A 219 15.05 15.89 -4.52
C LYS A 219 14.36 16.26 -3.20
N HIS A 220 13.65 15.35 -2.56
CA HIS A 220 12.75 15.67 -1.45
C HIS A 220 13.09 14.89 -0.19
N LYS A 221 13.57 15.59 0.84
CA LYS A 221 13.82 15.00 2.17
C LYS A 221 12.60 14.23 2.70
N TYR A 222 12.88 13.18 3.49
CA TYR A 222 11.86 12.28 4.06
C TYR A 222 10.99 11.59 3.00
N THR A 223 11.57 11.40 1.81
CA THR A 223 10.94 10.73 0.68
C THR A 223 11.96 9.79 0.06
N GLU A 224 11.59 8.54 -0.17
CA GLU A 224 12.46 7.56 -0.83
C GLU A 224 11.67 6.77 -1.86
N ALA A 225 12.35 6.22 -2.86
CA ALA A 225 11.75 5.34 -3.86
C ALA A 225 12.29 3.91 -3.72
N VAL A 226 11.41 2.93 -3.93
CA VAL A 226 11.73 1.52 -3.99
C VAL A 226 11.70 1.08 -5.45
N SER A 227 12.82 0.54 -5.93
CA SER A 227 12.88 0.00 -7.28
C SER A 227 12.09 -1.30 -7.43
N THR A 228 11.49 -1.48 -8.60
CA THR A 228 10.71 -2.66 -8.99
C THR A 228 11.18 -3.31 -10.29
N GLU A 229 12.41 -3.01 -10.73
CA GLU A 229 12.97 -3.45 -12.01
C GLU A 229 12.99 -4.99 -12.18
N ASP A 230 13.37 -5.73 -11.14
CA ASP A 230 13.45 -7.20 -11.13
C ASP A 230 12.14 -7.89 -10.72
N LEU A 231 11.08 -7.11 -10.47
CA LEU A 231 9.79 -7.65 -10.08
C LEU A 231 8.97 -8.03 -11.33
N THR A 232 8.12 -9.04 -11.17
CA THR A 232 7.35 -9.66 -12.26
C THR A 232 5.85 -9.54 -12.03
N ASP A 233 5.09 -9.51 -13.11
CA ASP A 233 3.64 -9.44 -13.08
C ASP A 233 3.00 -10.82 -12.94
N ARG A 234 1.68 -10.84 -12.79
CA ARG A 234 0.85 -12.05 -12.67
C ARG A 234 0.40 -12.62 -14.02
N GLY A 235 1.00 -12.19 -15.13
CA GLY A 235 0.63 -12.56 -16.51
C GLY A 235 -0.34 -11.59 -17.20
N ASP A 236 -0.55 -10.38 -16.67
CA ASP A 236 -1.40 -9.35 -17.27
C ASP A 236 -0.64 -8.06 -17.68
N ASN A 237 0.69 -8.07 -17.57
CA ASN A 237 1.59 -6.95 -17.87
C ASN A 237 1.19 -5.65 -17.14
N LEU A 238 0.58 -5.77 -15.96
CA LEU A 238 0.08 -4.61 -15.19
C LEU A 238 0.24 -4.78 -13.68
N HIS A 239 -0.10 -5.95 -13.15
CA HIS A 239 -0.15 -6.17 -11.70
C HIS A 239 0.91 -7.14 -11.23
N PHE A 240 1.58 -6.80 -10.13
CA PHE A 240 2.59 -7.68 -9.53
C PHE A 240 2.00 -9.04 -9.16
N ASN A 241 2.80 -10.09 -9.33
CA ASN A 241 2.49 -11.40 -8.78
C ASN A 241 2.80 -11.47 -7.29
N SER A 242 2.43 -12.59 -6.67
CA SER A 242 2.54 -12.80 -5.22
C SER A 242 3.97 -12.70 -4.70
N ILE A 243 4.94 -13.25 -5.44
CA ILE A 243 6.36 -13.18 -5.09
C ILE A 243 6.83 -11.72 -5.09
N SER A 244 6.42 -10.97 -6.10
CA SER A 244 6.82 -9.58 -6.30
C SER A 244 6.22 -8.64 -5.26
N GLU A 245 4.93 -8.80 -4.92
CA GLU A 245 4.28 -8.05 -3.83
C GLU A 245 4.96 -8.30 -2.47
N ARG A 246 5.33 -9.55 -2.17
CA ARG A 246 6.07 -9.86 -0.94
C ARG A 246 7.42 -9.15 -0.90
N LYS A 247 8.21 -9.27 -1.98
CA LYS A 247 9.50 -8.56 -2.14
C LYS A 247 9.36 -7.05 -2.05
N LEU A 248 8.31 -6.48 -2.64
CA LEU A 248 8.03 -5.06 -2.59
C LEU A 248 7.79 -4.60 -1.15
N GLY A 249 7.02 -5.35 -0.37
CA GLY A 249 6.82 -5.06 1.06
C GLY A 249 8.11 -5.15 1.87
N GLU A 250 8.95 -6.17 1.63
CA GLU A 250 10.28 -6.27 2.22
C GLU A 250 11.16 -5.05 1.92
N ARG A 251 11.13 -4.57 0.67
CA ARG A 251 11.88 -3.37 0.24
C ARG A 251 11.36 -2.12 0.91
N PHE A 252 10.03 -1.92 0.96
CA PHE A 252 9.45 -0.80 1.71
C PHE A 252 9.91 -0.78 3.17
N ALA A 253 9.98 -1.93 3.84
CA ALA A 253 10.41 -2.03 5.23
C ALA A 253 11.89 -1.68 5.39
N LYS A 254 12.75 -2.22 4.54
CA LYS A 254 14.20 -1.93 4.52
C LYS A 254 14.46 -0.45 4.23
N THR A 255 13.76 0.13 3.26
CA THR A 255 13.87 1.56 2.96
C THR A 255 13.42 2.41 4.14
N PHE A 256 12.30 2.08 4.79
CA PHE A 256 11.84 2.79 5.98
C PHE A 256 12.89 2.79 7.10
N LEU A 257 13.51 1.64 7.36
CA LEU A 257 14.58 1.49 8.37
C LEU A 257 15.80 2.35 8.02
N ASN A 258 16.22 2.36 6.76
CA ASN A 258 17.36 3.17 6.30
C ASN A 258 17.10 4.69 6.42
N MET A 259 15.84 5.12 6.39
CA MET A 259 15.46 6.52 6.60
C MET A 259 15.48 6.94 8.08
N GLN A 260 15.53 6.00 9.03
CA GLN A 260 15.53 6.35 10.45
C GLN A 260 16.90 6.89 10.87
N PRO A 261 16.95 7.82 11.84
CA PRO A 261 18.21 8.21 12.46
C PRO A 261 18.92 6.97 13.01
N LYS A 262 20.23 6.86 12.73
CA LYS A 262 21.10 5.85 13.33
C LYS A 262 21.43 6.19 14.77
#